data_AF-A0A553R634-F1
#
_entry.id   AF-A0A553R634-F1
#
_cell.length_a   1.000
_cell.length_b   1.000
_cell.length_c   1.000
_cell.angle_alpha   90.00
_cell.angle_beta   90.00
_cell.angle_gamma   90.00
#
_symmetry.space_group_name_H-M   'P 1'
#
loop_
_entity.id
_entity.type
_entity.pdbx_description
1 polymer ?
#
loop_
_entity_poly.entity_id
_entity_poly.type
_entity_poly.pdbx_seq_one_letter_code
_entity_poly.pdbx_strand_id
1 'polypeptide(L)'
;MSEITETPISSDDDLPEEVSFDASKRAALKSVKDALESAKRERNLLKEKRRKRQQFFEEQKKLLPKELLEEFSTHQPKQPDVTESKEDEEERDDSSETNISPSLPENYSVKRVKDESASKSLQQNAMDFIQSHLYGPGTRRTTNEQLLSLKMKRGENQGKAVNFVNKNLAADARARYVKRNRRYIHKRKLIPS
;
A
#
# COMPACT_ATOMS: atom_id res chain seq x y z
N MET A 1 -22.38 9.65 52.00
CA MET A 1 -22.98 8.47 51.35
C MET A 1 -22.67 8.61 49.86
N SER A 2 -21.57 8.02 49.40
CA SER A 2 -21.17 8.06 47.98
C SER A 2 -21.56 6.73 47.36
N GLU A 3 -22.61 6.76 46.54
CA GLU A 3 -23.13 5.62 45.78
C GLU A 3 -22.16 5.29 44.65
N ILE A 4 -21.66 4.05 44.65
CA ILE A 4 -20.86 3.46 43.58
C ILE A 4 -21.85 2.95 42.55
N THR A 5 -21.96 3.63 41.41
CA THR A 5 -22.65 3.12 40.23
C THR A 5 -21.81 2.00 39.62
N GLU A 6 -22.19 0.76 39.91
CA GLU A 6 -21.69 -0.43 39.23
C GLU A 6 -22.28 -0.48 37.82
N THR A 7 -21.45 -0.28 36.81
CA THR A 7 -21.79 -0.59 35.41
C THR A 7 -21.75 -2.11 35.22
N PRO A 8 -22.82 -2.76 34.73
CA PRO A 8 -22.77 -4.19 34.45
C PRO A 8 -21.79 -4.46 33.31
N ILE A 9 -20.89 -5.41 33.56
CA ILE A 9 -19.93 -5.94 32.62
C ILE A 9 -20.71 -6.63 31.50
N SER A 10 -20.65 -6.09 30.28
CA SER A 10 -21.23 -6.70 29.09
C SER A 10 -20.48 -8.00 28.78
N SER A 11 -21.11 -9.14 29.09
CA SER A 11 -20.59 -10.48 28.81
C SER A 11 -20.75 -10.77 27.32
N ASP A 12 -19.65 -10.63 26.58
CA ASP A 12 -19.51 -10.86 25.14
C ASP A 12 -19.29 -12.36 24.81
N ASP A 13 -20.09 -13.23 25.44
CA ASP A 13 -19.99 -14.70 25.32
C ASP A 13 -21.22 -15.28 24.58
N ASP A 14 -21.62 -14.60 23.51
CA ASP A 14 -22.61 -15.13 22.57
C ASP A 14 -21.95 -16.23 21.75
N LEU A 15 -22.34 -17.48 22.02
CA LEU A 15 -21.92 -18.63 21.23
C LEU A 15 -22.24 -18.37 19.74
N PRO A 16 -21.38 -18.82 18.81
CA PRO A 16 -21.65 -18.66 17.39
C PRO A 16 -23.02 -19.24 17.06
N GLU A 17 -23.84 -18.47 16.32
CA GLU A 17 -25.15 -18.92 15.86
C GLU A 17 -25.00 -20.30 15.20
N GLU A 18 -25.66 -21.32 15.76
CA GLU A 18 -25.61 -22.67 15.24
C GLU A 18 -26.37 -22.73 13.91
N VAL A 19 -25.67 -22.38 12.82
CA VAL A 19 -26.25 -22.40 11.48
C VAL A 19 -26.35 -23.85 11.01
N SER A 20 -27.57 -24.35 10.86
CA SER A 20 -27.81 -25.68 10.28
C SER A 20 -27.11 -25.84 8.92
N PHE A 21 -26.66 -27.06 8.61
CA PHE A 21 -25.97 -27.36 7.36
C PHE A 21 -26.79 -26.95 6.11
N ASP A 22 -28.11 -27.11 6.17
CA ASP A 22 -29.01 -26.71 5.08
C ASP A 22 -29.10 -25.20 4.91
N ALA A 23 -29.11 -24.44 6.00
CA ALA A 23 -29.07 -22.97 5.95
C ALA A 23 -27.75 -22.50 5.33
N SER A 24 -26.62 -23.08 5.77
CA SER A 24 -25.29 -22.82 5.20
C SER A 24 -25.23 -23.12 3.71
N LYS A 25 -25.78 -24.25 3.27
CA LYS A 25 -25.85 -24.62 1.85
C LYS A 25 -26.67 -23.63 1.03
N ARG A 26 -27.83 -23.20 1.54
CA ARG A 26 -28.67 -22.20 0.85
C ARG A 26 -28.00 -20.84 0.79
N ALA A 27 -27.32 -20.42 1.86
CA ALA A 27 -26.58 -19.16 1.91
C ALA A 27 -25.43 -19.16 0.89
N ALA A 28 -24.65 -20.24 0.82
CA ALA A 28 -23.57 -20.39 -0.16
C ALA A 28 -24.08 -20.31 -1.61
N LEU A 29 -25.18 -21.00 -1.92
CA LEU A 29 -25.77 -20.95 -3.27
C LEU A 29 -26.32 -19.57 -3.65
N LYS A 30 -26.89 -18.82 -2.68
CA LYS A 30 -27.32 -17.44 -2.90
C LYS A 30 -26.13 -16.52 -3.15
N SER A 31 -25.10 -16.62 -2.31
CA SER A 31 -23.86 -15.83 -2.45
C SER A 31 -23.22 -16.00 -3.83
N VAL A 32 -23.15 -17.24 -4.36
CA VAL A 32 -22.64 -17.49 -5.72
C VAL A 32 -23.50 -16.80 -6.79
N LYS A 33 -24.83 -16.84 -6.66
CA LYS A 33 -25.73 -16.17 -7.60
C LYS A 33 -25.56 -14.65 -7.56
N ASP A 34 -25.52 -14.09 -6.36
CA ASP A 34 -25.37 -12.64 -6.15
C ASP A 34 -24.02 -12.15 -6.69
N ALA A 35 -22.94 -12.93 -6.49
CA ALA A 35 -21.64 -12.64 -7.06
C ALA A 35 -21.68 -12.60 -8.60
N LEU A 36 -22.29 -13.59 -9.24
CA LEU A 36 -22.43 -13.61 -10.70
C LEU A 36 -23.28 -12.45 -11.23
N GLU A 37 -24.36 -12.10 -10.54
CA GLU A 37 -25.19 -10.96 -10.90
C GLU A 37 -24.45 -9.63 -10.75
N SER A 38 -23.69 -9.46 -9.67
CA SER A 38 -22.89 -8.26 -9.43
C SER A 38 -21.86 -8.05 -10.55
N ALA A 39 -21.15 -9.10 -10.96
CA ALA A 39 -20.19 -9.06 -12.06
C ALA A 39 -20.86 -8.68 -13.40
N LYS A 40 -22.06 -9.19 -13.67
CA LYS A 40 -22.84 -8.81 -14.87
C LYS A 40 -23.23 -7.33 -14.84
N ARG A 41 -23.69 -6.82 -13.68
CA ARG A 41 -24.05 -5.40 -13.49
C ARG A 41 -22.84 -4.50 -13.70
N GLU A 42 -21.71 -4.85 -13.10
CA GLU A 42 -20.45 -4.11 -13.27
C GLU A 42 -20.01 -4.04 -14.74
N ARG A 43 -20.05 -5.18 -15.45
CA ARG A 43 -19.75 -5.23 -16.88
C ARG A 43 -20.64 -4.27 -17.68
N ASN A 44 -21.92 -4.20 -17.36
CA ASN A 44 -22.85 -3.31 -18.06
C ASN A 44 -22.55 -1.83 -17.75
N LEU A 45 -22.24 -1.48 -16.50
CA LEU A 45 -21.82 -0.13 -16.12
C LEU A 45 -20.56 0.32 -16.88
N LEU A 46 -19.58 -0.58 -17.05
CA LEU A 46 -18.38 -0.28 -17.84
C LEU A 46 -18.70 -0.03 -19.31
N LYS A 47 -19.62 -0.81 -19.90
CA LYS A 47 -20.10 -0.61 -21.27
C LYS A 47 -20.83 0.72 -21.41
N GLU A 48 -21.69 1.09 -20.46
CA GLU A 48 -22.38 2.39 -20.45
C GLU A 48 -21.40 3.55 -20.34
N LYS A 49 -20.41 3.47 -19.44
CA LYS A 49 -19.34 4.47 -19.34
C LYS A 49 -18.56 4.61 -20.65
N ARG A 50 -18.25 3.49 -21.32
CA ARG A 50 -17.61 3.52 -22.65
C ARG A 50 -18.48 4.21 -23.68
N ARG A 51 -19.78 3.89 -23.73
CA ARG A 51 -20.74 4.52 -24.65
C ARG A 51 -20.85 6.02 -24.41
N LYS A 52 -20.96 6.45 -23.15
CA LYS A 52 -21.00 7.88 -22.80
C LYS A 52 -19.74 8.63 -23.23
N ARG A 53 -18.56 8.02 -23.06
CA ARG A 53 -17.29 8.62 -23.54
C ARG A 53 -17.26 8.75 -25.06
N GLN A 54 -17.74 7.74 -25.79
CA GLN A 54 -17.83 7.80 -27.25
C GLN A 54 -18.80 8.90 -27.70
N GLN A 55 -19.98 9.00 -27.09
CA GLN A 55 -20.95 10.05 -27.38
C GLN A 55 -20.37 11.44 -27.10
N PHE A 56 -19.70 11.62 -25.95
CA PHE A 56 -19.03 12.88 -25.62
C PHE A 56 -17.94 13.23 -26.64
N PHE A 57 -17.14 12.27 -27.07
CA PHE A 57 -16.14 12.48 -28.11
C PHE A 57 -16.78 12.89 -29.45
N GLU A 58 -17.88 12.24 -29.85
CA GLU A 58 -18.63 12.61 -31.05
C GLU A 58 -19.25 14.01 -30.96
N GLU A 59 -19.78 14.40 -29.80
CA GLU A 59 -20.30 15.75 -29.54
C GLU A 59 -19.18 16.80 -29.61
N GLN A 60 -18.04 16.54 -28.98
CA GLN A 60 -16.87 17.42 -29.07
C GLN A 60 -16.36 17.55 -30.50
N LYS A 61 -16.32 16.45 -31.25
CA LYS A 61 -15.91 16.45 -32.66
C LYS A 61 -16.78 17.38 -33.52
N LYS A 62 -18.08 17.52 -33.20
CA LYS A 62 -18.99 18.44 -33.92
C LYS A 62 -18.72 19.92 -33.62
N LEU A 63 -18.11 20.25 -32.48
CA LEU A 63 -17.78 21.61 -32.07
C LEU A 63 -16.41 22.09 -32.62
N LEU A 64 -15.60 21.18 -33.18
CA LEU A 64 -14.30 21.52 -33.74
C LEU A 64 -14.44 22.16 -35.13
N PRO A 65 -13.64 23.19 -35.47
CA PRO A 65 -13.58 23.75 -36.82
C PRO A 65 -13.29 22.67 -37.85
N LYS A 66 -14.04 22.67 -38.95
CA LYS A 66 -13.97 21.62 -39.99
C LYS A 66 -12.61 21.56 -40.68
N GLU A 67 -11.89 22.68 -40.81
CA GLU A 67 -10.53 22.76 -41.36
C GLU A 67 -9.55 21.84 -40.59
N LEU A 68 -9.52 21.95 -39.25
CA LEU A 68 -8.63 21.12 -38.43
C LEU A 68 -9.01 19.64 -38.50
N LEU A 69 -10.29 19.31 -38.62
CA LEU A 69 -10.75 17.93 -38.69
C LEU A 69 -10.37 17.24 -40.01
N GLU A 70 -10.31 18.02 -41.10
CA GLU A 70 -9.88 17.57 -42.42
C GLU A 70 -8.35 17.36 -42.49
N GLU A 71 -7.56 18.22 -41.85
CA GLU A 71 -6.11 18.06 -41.70
C GLU A 71 -5.73 16.75 -40.97
N PHE A 72 -6.43 16.40 -39.87
CA PHE A 72 -6.15 15.15 -39.16
C PHE A 72 -6.65 13.89 -39.88
N SER A 73 -7.67 13.99 -40.74
CA SER A 73 -8.16 12.84 -41.51
C SER A 73 -7.30 12.55 -42.74
N THR A 74 -6.64 13.56 -43.29
CA THR A 74 -5.73 13.43 -44.43
C THR A 74 -4.34 12.94 -44.01
N HIS A 75 -3.93 13.23 -42.77
CA HIS A 75 -2.74 12.67 -42.14
C HIS A 75 -3.03 11.37 -41.38
N GLN A 76 -3.39 10.29 -42.09
CA GLN A 76 -3.27 8.95 -41.49
C GLN A 76 -1.81 8.48 -41.54
N PRO A 77 -1.12 8.29 -40.38
CA PRO A 77 0.15 7.61 -40.40
C PRO A 77 -0.07 6.15 -40.79
N LYS A 78 0.60 5.71 -41.85
CA LYS A 78 0.68 4.29 -42.24
C LYS A 78 1.12 3.48 -41.02
N GLN A 79 0.30 2.53 -40.61
CA GLN A 79 0.68 1.52 -39.61
C GLN A 79 1.75 0.62 -40.22
N PRO A 80 2.86 0.29 -39.54
CA PRO A 80 3.75 -0.77 -39.98
C PRO A 80 3.16 -2.14 -39.63
N ASP A 81 3.00 -2.98 -40.64
CA ASP A 81 2.67 -4.40 -40.50
C ASP A 81 3.75 -5.13 -39.70
N VAL A 82 3.31 -6.03 -38.83
CA VAL A 82 4.15 -6.92 -38.02
C VAL A 82 4.52 -8.15 -38.84
N THR A 83 5.81 -8.33 -39.13
CA THR A 83 6.40 -9.65 -39.44
C THR A 83 7.76 -9.79 -38.74
N GLU A 84 7.87 -10.87 -37.94
CA GLU A 84 9.08 -11.30 -37.23
C GLU A 84 10.16 -11.82 -38.20
N SER A 85 11.44 -11.50 -37.96
CA SER A 85 12.63 -12.38 -38.07
C SER A 85 13.94 -11.62 -37.79
N LYS A 86 14.92 -12.35 -37.27
CA LYS A 86 16.14 -12.00 -36.51
C LYS A 86 17.40 -11.58 -37.31
N GLU A 87 18.35 -10.98 -36.56
CA GLU A 87 19.85 -11.03 -36.64
C GLU A 87 20.47 -10.50 -37.97
N ASP A 88 21.55 -9.73 -38.08
CA ASP A 88 22.58 -9.18 -37.19
C ASP A 88 23.37 -8.09 -37.99
N GLU A 89 24.00 -7.18 -37.24
CA GLU A 89 25.30 -6.50 -37.46
C GLU A 89 25.58 -5.49 -38.61
N GLU A 90 26.23 -4.41 -38.15
CA GLU A 90 27.31 -3.60 -38.75
C GLU A 90 27.06 -2.38 -39.68
N GLU A 91 27.24 -1.21 -39.04
CA GLU A 91 28.29 -0.19 -39.32
C GLU A 91 28.18 0.83 -40.48
N ARG A 92 28.64 2.05 -40.13
CA ARG A 92 28.98 3.24 -40.95
C ARG A 92 27.84 4.05 -41.58
N ASP A 93 27.89 5.37 -41.70
CA ASP A 93 28.76 6.46 -41.25
C ASP A 93 28.02 7.74 -41.69
N ASP A 94 28.40 8.83 -41.06
CA ASP A 94 28.46 10.17 -41.62
C ASP A 94 27.35 11.20 -41.33
N SER A 95 27.92 12.34 -41.00
CA SER A 95 27.48 13.61 -40.53
C SER A 95 26.35 14.27 -41.32
N SER A 96 25.44 14.90 -40.57
CA SER A 96 24.95 16.21 -40.96
C SER A 96 24.66 17.04 -39.70
N GLU A 97 25.61 17.92 -39.39
CA GLU A 97 25.37 19.08 -38.54
C GLU A 97 24.25 19.91 -39.16
N THR A 98 23.05 19.83 -38.57
CA THR A 98 22.01 20.83 -38.80
C THR A 98 21.44 21.26 -37.46
N ASN A 99 21.97 22.38 -36.97
CA ASN A 99 21.35 23.35 -36.07
C ASN A 99 20.31 22.79 -35.09
N ILE A 100 20.78 22.35 -33.92
CA ILE A 100 19.93 22.08 -32.77
C ILE A 100 19.40 23.43 -32.26
N SER A 101 18.26 23.87 -32.79
CA SER A 101 17.40 24.82 -32.08
C SER A 101 17.12 24.27 -30.68
N PRO A 102 17.14 25.08 -29.61
CA PRO A 102 16.97 24.59 -28.25
C PRO A 102 15.58 23.96 -28.15
N SER A 103 15.53 22.63 -28.14
CA SER A 103 14.27 21.90 -28.03
C SER A 103 13.68 22.23 -26.66
N LEU A 104 12.48 22.81 -26.68
CA LEU A 104 11.68 22.94 -25.47
C LEU A 104 11.47 21.54 -24.91
N PRO A 105 11.58 21.35 -23.58
CA PRO A 105 11.39 20.03 -22.97
C PRO A 105 10.04 19.47 -23.41
N GLU A 106 10.10 18.26 -23.98
CA GLU A 106 9.03 17.64 -24.75
C GLU A 106 7.75 17.40 -23.94
N ASN A 107 7.79 17.57 -22.61
CA ASN A 107 6.65 17.44 -21.72
C ASN A 107 6.72 18.37 -20.49
N TYR A 108 5.73 19.24 -20.34
CA TYR A 108 5.54 20.03 -19.11
C TYR A 108 4.57 19.28 -18.17
N SER A 109 5.08 18.81 -17.02
CA SER A 109 4.24 18.23 -15.97
C SER A 109 3.80 19.34 -15.01
N VAL A 110 2.54 19.75 -15.10
CA VAL A 110 1.94 20.70 -14.15
C VAL A 110 1.36 19.91 -12.98
N LYS A 111 1.90 20.13 -11.79
CA LYS A 111 1.36 19.60 -10.52
C LYS A 111 1.05 20.78 -9.60
N ARG A 112 -0.14 20.80 -8.98
CA ARG A 112 -0.45 21.83 -7.98
C ARG A 112 0.19 21.40 -6.66
N VAL A 113 0.88 22.32 -5.99
CA VAL A 113 1.56 22.07 -4.71
C VAL A 113 0.61 21.47 -3.65
N LYS A 114 -0.67 21.86 -3.66
CA LYS A 114 -1.70 21.29 -2.76
C LYS A 114 -2.00 19.81 -3.03
N ASP A 115 -1.85 19.37 -4.27
CA ASP A 115 -2.05 17.97 -4.66
C ASP A 115 -0.90 17.08 -4.14
N GLU A 116 0.30 17.64 -3.87
CA GLU A 116 1.42 16.89 -3.30
C GLU A 116 1.20 16.49 -1.84
N SER A 117 0.64 17.38 -1.01
CA SER A 117 0.31 17.03 0.37
C SER A 117 -0.87 16.04 0.44
N ALA A 118 -1.88 16.24 -0.41
CA ALA A 118 -3.04 15.35 -0.49
C ALA A 118 -2.66 13.96 -1.02
N SER A 119 -1.73 13.86 -1.97
CA SER A 119 -1.21 12.59 -2.45
C SER A 119 -0.37 11.86 -1.41
N LYS A 120 0.47 12.57 -0.64
CA LYS A 120 1.21 11.99 0.50
C LYS A 120 0.26 11.45 1.58
N SER A 121 -0.79 12.20 1.93
CA SER A 121 -1.77 11.72 2.93
C SER A 121 -2.56 10.52 2.43
N LEU A 122 -2.97 10.52 1.15
CA LEU A 122 -3.67 9.39 0.55
C LEU A 122 -2.78 8.14 0.50
N GLN A 123 -1.50 8.31 0.16
CA GLN A 123 -0.51 7.24 0.16
C GLN A 123 -0.29 6.67 1.56
N GLN A 124 -0.23 7.52 2.58
CA GLN A 124 -0.13 7.08 3.97
C GLN A 124 -1.39 6.31 4.41
N ASN A 125 -2.58 6.83 4.10
CA ASN A 125 -3.83 6.14 4.41
C ASN A 125 -3.91 4.75 3.73
N ALA A 126 -3.44 4.64 2.49
CA ALA A 126 -3.37 3.36 1.78
C ALA A 126 -2.38 2.39 2.44
N MET A 127 -1.22 2.88 2.89
CA MET A 127 -0.25 2.08 3.65
C MET A 127 -0.85 1.58 4.96
N ASP A 128 -1.53 2.45 5.70
CA ASP A 128 -2.16 2.11 6.99
C ASP A 128 -3.32 1.10 6.81
N PHE A 129 -4.11 1.25 5.73
CA PHE A 129 -5.14 0.29 5.33
C PHE A 129 -4.54 -1.10 5.06
N ILE A 130 -3.46 -1.18 4.28
CA ILE A 130 -2.77 -2.45 4.01
C ILE A 130 -2.21 -3.03 5.30
N GLN A 131 -1.59 -2.21 6.16
CA GLN A 131 -1.00 -2.68 7.41
C GLN A 131 -2.04 -3.27 8.36
N SER A 132 -3.15 -2.56 8.56
CA SER A 132 -4.23 -2.99 9.45
C SER A 132 -4.91 -4.27 8.96
N HIS A 133 -5.15 -4.42 7.66
CA HIS A 133 -5.88 -5.58 7.11
C HIS A 133 -5.00 -6.79 6.80
N LEU A 134 -3.75 -6.60 6.38
CA LEU A 134 -2.87 -7.71 5.99
C LEU A 134 -2.05 -8.25 7.17
N TYR A 135 -1.64 -7.39 8.10
CA TYR A 135 -0.71 -7.75 9.17
C TYR A 135 -1.28 -7.67 10.59
N GLY A 136 -2.48 -7.09 10.75
CA GLY A 136 -3.21 -7.01 12.02
C GLY A 136 -2.74 -5.89 12.96
N PRO A 137 -3.59 -5.51 13.93
CA PRO A 137 -3.30 -4.42 14.86
C PRO A 137 -2.08 -4.72 15.73
N GLY A 138 -1.17 -3.74 15.85
CA GLY A 138 0.05 -3.84 16.66
C GLY A 138 1.28 -4.41 15.93
N THR A 139 1.13 -4.89 14.69
CA THR A 139 2.26 -5.41 13.92
C THR A 139 3.09 -4.28 13.31
N ARG A 140 4.27 -4.01 13.88
CA ARG A 140 5.27 -3.07 13.33
C ARG A 140 6.13 -3.72 12.23
N ARG A 141 5.51 -4.40 11.27
CA ARG A 141 6.26 -4.91 10.11
C ARG A 141 6.61 -3.72 9.21
N THR A 142 7.90 -3.42 9.12
CA THR A 142 8.42 -2.42 8.19
C THR A 142 8.26 -2.91 6.75
N THR A 143 7.92 -2.03 5.81
CA THR A 143 7.89 -2.38 4.38
C THR A 143 9.30 -2.68 3.87
N ASN A 144 9.41 -3.44 2.76
CA ASN A 144 10.72 -3.74 2.16
C ASN A 144 11.51 -2.48 1.79
N GLU A 145 10.81 -1.46 1.27
CA GLU A 145 11.41 -0.17 0.96
C GLU A 145 11.96 0.52 2.21
N GLN A 146 11.20 0.52 3.31
CA GLN A 146 11.62 1.08 4.58
C GLN A 146 12.81 0.30 5.17
N LEU A 147 12.75 -1.04 5.14
CA LEU A 147 13.79 -1.95 5.63
C LEU A 147 15.11 -1.76 4.85
N LEU A 148 15.03 -1.59 3.53
CA LEU A 148 16.20 -1.43 2.66
C LEU A 148 16.67 0.02 2.54
N SER A 149 15.91 0.98 3.06
CA SER A 149 16.24 2.41 2.98
C SER A 149 17.56 2.74 3.68
N LEU A 150 18.30 3.70 3.13
CA LEU A 150 19.54 4.20 3.74
C LEU A 150 19.33 4.74 5.15
N LYS A 151 18.14 5.28 5.46
CA LYS A 151 17.80 5.79 6.79
C LYS A 151 17.78 4.67 7.85
N MET A 152 17.24 3.50 7.52
CA MET A 152 17.26 2.33 8.43
C MET A 152 18.64 1.68 8.49
N LYS A 153 19.40 1.71 7.39
CA LYS A 153 20.78 1.19 7.35
C LYS A 153 21.82 2.07 8.05
N ARG A 154 21.58 3.39 8.12
CA ARG A 154 22.49 4.37 8.74
C ARG A 154 21.98 4.90 10.08
N GLY A 155 20.77 4.55 10.50
CA GLY A 155 20.17 5.03 11.74
C GLY A 155 20.85 4.47 12.98
N GLU A 156 20.75 5.19 14.10
CA GLU A 156 21.42 4.89 15.38
C GLU A 156 21.07 3.51 15.98
N ASN A 157 19.93 2.95 15.58
CA ASN A 157 19.46 1.63 15.99
C ASN A 157 20.11 0.48 15.18
N GLN A 158 21.40 0.58 14.84
CA GLN A 158 22.18 -0.56 14.32
C GLN A 158 22.39 -1.56 15.47
N GLY A 159 21.36 -2.32 15.80
CA GLY A 159 21.48 -3.46 16.70
C GLY A 159 22.51 -4.42 16.13
N LYS A 160 23.56 -4.74 16.88
CA LYS A 160 24.53 -5.77 16.47
C LYS A 160 23.77 -7.09 16.26
N ALA A 161 23.92 -7.69 15.08
CA ALA A 161 23.28 -8.96 14.74
C ALA A 161 23.62 -10.07 15.75
N VAL A 162 24.83 -10.04 16.33
CA VAL A 162 25.28 -10.94 17.38
C VAL A 162 26.07 -10.14 18.42
N ASN A 163 25.63 -10.20 19.67
CA ASN A 163 26.37 -9.70 20.82
C ASN A 163 27.08 -10.87 21.51
N PHE A 164 28.36 -11.06 21.23
CA PHE A 164 29.15 -12.13 21.88
C PHE A 164 29.34 -11.91 23.38
N VAL A 165 29.14 -10.68 23.87
CA VAL A 165 29.31 -10.33 25.29
C VAL A 165 28.11 -9.53 25.76
N ASN A 166 27.34 -10.13 26.69
CA ASN A 166 26.25 -9.43 27.35
C ASN A 166 26.80 -8.52 28.46
N LYS A 167 26.91 -7.23 28.17
CA LYS A 167 27.40 -6.20 29.11
C LYS A 167 26.52 -6.06 30.35
N ASN A 168 25.24 -6.44 30.26
CA ASN A 168 24.27 -6.27 31.34
C ASN A 168 24.24 -7.48 32.29
N LEU A 169 24.84 -8.62 31.90
CA LEU A 169 24.85 -9.84 32.70
C LEU A 169 25.49 -9.62 34.09
N ALA A 170 26.58 -8.86 34.15
CA ALA A 170 27.26 -8.54 35.40
C ALA A 170 26.41 -7.65 36.31
N ALA A 171 25.69 -6.68 35.74
CA ALA A 171 24.79 -5.80 36.48
C ALA A 171 23.60 -6.58 37.05
N ASP A 172 22.99 -7.46 36.26
CA ASP A 172 21.89 -8.33 36.68
C ASP A 172 22.32 -9.31 37.77
N ALA A 173 23.50 -9.92 37.65
CA ALA A 173 24.04 -10.82 38.67
C ALA A 173 24.25 -10.08 40.01
N ARG A 174 24.80 -8.86 39.97
CA ARG A 174 24.96 -8.00 41.17
C ARG A 174 23.61 -7.65 41.78
N ALA A 175 22.62 -7.26 40.98
CA ALA A 175 21.28 -6.92 41.46
C ALA A 175 20.59 -8.13 42.12
N ARG A 176 20.71 -9.32 41.52
CA ARG A 176 20.20 -10.59 42.09
C ARG A 176 20.89 -10.92 43.41
N TYR A 177 22.21 -10.79 43.47
CA TYR A 177 22.99 -11.00 44.69
C TYR A 177 22.53 -10.06 45.83
N VAL A 178 22.39 -8.76 45.57
CA VAL A 178 21.93 -7.78 46.57
C VAL A 178 20.52 -8.13 47.07
N LYS A 179 19.58 -8.46 46.18
CA LYS A 179 18.22 -8.89 46.57
C LYS A 179 18.25 -10.16 47.43
N ARG A 180 19.08 -11.14 47.08
CA ARG A 180 19.21 -12.40 47.83
C ARG A 180 19.83 -12.16 49.21
N ASN A 181 20.85 -11.31 49.29
CA ASN A 181 21.51 -10.96 50.55
C ASN A 181 20.54 -10.23 51.49
N ARG A 182 19.78 -9.24 50.99
CA ARG A 182 18.73 -8.56 51.78
C ARG A 182 17.70 -9.54 52.34
N ARG A 183 17.20 -10.47 51.52
CA ARG A 183 16.27 -11.52 51.96
C ARG A 183 16.88 -12.43 53.02
N TYR A 184 18.15 -12.80 52.87
CA TYR A 184 18.85 -13.66 53.82
C TYR A 184 19.01 -13.00 55.19
N ILE A 185 19.46 -11.74 55.20
CA ILE A 185 19.61 -10.93 56.41
C ILE A 185 18.26 -10.80 57.14
N HIS A 186 17.19 -10.48 56.40
CA HIS A 186 15.85 -10.36 56.97
C HIS A 186 15.36 -11.68 57.56
N LYS A 187 15.54 -12.81 56.85
CA LYS A 187 15.12 -14.14 57.33
C LYS A 187 15.86 -14.56 58.59
N ARG A 188 17.14 -14.22 58.70
CA ARG A 188 17.96 -14.56 59.87
C ARG A 188 17.84 -13.56 61.02
N LYS A 189 17.03 -12.50 60.87
CA LYS A 189 16.86 -11.42 61.86
C LYS A 189 18.22 -10.86 62.34
N LEU A 190 19.21 -10.81 61.44
CA LEU A 190 20.58 -10.40 61.78
C LEU A 190 20.70 -8.88 61.97
N ILE A 191 19.63 -8.15 61.66
CA ILE A 191 19.47 -6.74 61.99
C ILE A 191 18.24 -6.69 62.91
N PRO A 192 18.38 -6.24 64.17
CA PRO A 192 17.23 -5.93 65.01
C PRO A 192 16.45 -4.79 64.35
N SER A 193 15.14 -4.94 64.24
CA SER A 193 14.24 -3.87 63.79
C SER A 193 14.29 -2.68 64.74
#